data_AF-A0A0K9YVV6-F1
#
_entry.id   AF-A0A0K9YVV6-F1
#
_cell.length_a   1.000
_cell.length_b   1.000
_cell.length_c   1.000
_cell.angle_alpha   90.00
_cell.angle_beta   90.00
_cell.angle_gamma   90.00
#
_symmetry.space_group_name_H-M   'P 1'
#
loop_
_entity.id
_entity.type
_entity.pdbx_description
1 polymer ?
#
loop_
_entity_poly.entity_id
_entity_poly.type
_entity_poly.pdbx_seq_one_letter_code
_entity_poly.pdbx_strand_id
1 'polypeptide(L)' 'MDYAEIRNLLTSYLVANSTIVIMTAGQPTGTAGTVASVGTSIVTFSTLVGSTMTIPLEKITNIETV' A
#
# COMPACT_ATOMS: atom_id res chain seq x y z
N MET A 1 -9.22 -6.81 14.09
CA MET A 1 -8.91 -7.41 12.77
C MET A 1 -7.44 -7.73 12.76
N ASP A 2 -7.06 -8.92 12.28
CA ASP A 2 -5.66 -9.26 12.07
C ASP A 2 -5.25 -8.84 10.66
N TYR A 3 -4.20 -8.02 10.56
CA TYR A 3 -3.62 -7.55 9.31
C TYR A 3 -2.22 -8.13 9.06
N ALA A 4 -1.85 -9.24 9.72
CA ALA A 4 -0.52 -9.84 9.59
C ALA A 4 -0.15 -10.14 8.13
N GLU A 5 -1.05 -10.76 7.36
CA GLU A 5 -0.78 -11.13 5.97
C GLU A 5 -0.51 -9.90 5.08
N ILE A 6 -1.41 -8.92 5.09
CA ILE A 6 -1.24 -7.70 4.28
C ILE A 6 -0.03 -6.87 4.74
N ARG A 7 0.31 -6.85 6.04
CA ARG A 7 1.52 -6.19 6.53
C ARG A 7 2.78 -6.90 6.03
N ASN A 8 2.81 -8.23 6.06
CA ASN A 8 3.94 -9.00 5.55
C ASN A 8 4.14 -8.75 4.05
N LEU A 9 3.04 -8.71 3.29
CA LEU A 9 3.06 -8.39 1.86
C LEU A 9 3.57 -6.96 1.60
N LEU A 10 3.04 -5.95 2.28
CA LEU A 10 3.49 -4.56 2.12
C LEU A 10 4.95 -4.38 2.57
N THR A 11 5.39 -5.13 3.58
CA THR A 11 6.78 -5.12 4.05
C THR A 11 7.72 -5.71 3.00
N SER A 12 7.31 -6.76 2.28
CA SER A 12 8.15 -7.31 1.20
C SER A 12 8.29 -6.30 0.05
N TYR A 13 7.23 -5.57 -0.31
CA TYR A 13 7.30 -4.50 -1.31
C TYR A 13 8.15 -3.31 -0.85
N LEU A 14 8.09 -2.95 0.44
CA LEU A 14 8.96 -1.93 1.02
C LEU A 14 10.44 -2.33 0.90
N VAL A 15 10.80 -3.55 1.32
CA VAL A 15 12.18 -4.04 1.27
C VAL A 15 12.69 -4.15 -0.17
N ALA A 16 11.84 -4.59 -1.10
CA ALA A 16 12.17 -4.70 -2.51
C ALA A 16 12.11 -3.36 -3.27
N ASN A 17 11.66 -2.28 -2.62
CA ASN A 17 11.36 -0.99 -3.24
C ASN A 17 10.51 -1.13 -4.53
N SER A 18 9.52 -2.03 -4.50
CA SER A 18 8.70 -2.36 -5.66
C SER A 18 7.65 -1.28 -5.92
N THR A 19 7.45 -0.98 -7.20
CA THR A 19 6.29 -0.18 -7.63
C THR A 19 5.06 -1.07 -7.67
N ILE A 20 4.03 -0.68 -6.93
CA ILE A 20 2.74 -1.38 -6.84
C ILE A 20 1.59 -0.41 -7.09
N VAL A 21 0.42 -0.95 -7.40
CA VAL A 21 -0.85 -0.23 -7.43
C VAL A 21 -1.66 -0.67 -6.23
N ILE A 22 -1.98 0.27 -5.33
CA ILE A 22 -2.90 0.02 -4.20
C ILE A 22 -4.29 0.51 -4.57
N MET A 23 -5.27 -0.40 -4.53
CA MET A 23 -6.68 -0.08 -4.74
C MET A 23 -7.42 0.01 -3.41
N THR A 24 -8.34 0.97 -3.31
CA THR A 24 -9.23 1.10 -2.16
C THR A 24 -10.68 1.19 -2.61
N ALA A 25 -11.62 0.96 -1.70
CA ALA A 25 -13.05 1.05 -2.02
C ALA A 25 -13.48 2.40 -2.62
N GLY A 26 -12.82 3.50 -2.24
CA GLY A 26 -13.08 4.84 -2.80
C GLY A 26 -12.27 5.16 -4.06
N GLN A 27 -11.30 4.32 -4.43
CA GLN A 27 -10.42 4.50 -5.58
C GLN A 27 -10.13 3.15 -6.23
N PRO A 28 -11.09 2.60 -7.01
CA PRO A 28 -11.00 1.24 -7.53
C PRO A 28 -9.95 1.08 -8.62
N THR A 29 -9.55 2.15 -9.32
CA THR A 29 -8.41 2.13 -10.26
C THR A 29 -7.05 2.12 -9.55
N GLY A 30 -7.05 2.37 -8.25
CA GLY A 30 -5.87 2.45 -7.40
C GLY A 30 -4.96 3.65 -7.65
N THR A 31 -3.88 3.70 -6.86
CA THR A 31 -2.79 4.65 -6.98
C THR A 31 -1.47 3.89 -7.08
N ALA A 32 -0.67 4.22 -8.09
CA ALA A 32 0.65 3.63 -8.31
C ALA A 32 1.74 4.35 -7.47
N GLY A 33 2.68 3.59 -6.93
CA GLY A 33 3.73 4.12 -6.05
C GLY A 33 4.53 3.03 -5.35
N THR A 34 5.32 3.42 -4.36
CA THR A 34 6.11 2.52 -3.51
C THR A 34 5.66 2.61 -2.06
N VAL A 35 5.81 1.51 -1.32
CA VAL A 35 5.58 1.51 0.12
C VAL A 35 6.71 2.30 0.79
N ALA A 36 6.36 3.29 1.60
CA ALA A 36 7.31 4.13 2.34
C ALA A 36 7.47 3.64 3.80
N SER A 37 6.39 3.19 4.43
CA SER A 37 6.44 2.54 5.74
C SER A 37 5.19 1.70 6.00
N VAL A 38 5.33 0.64 6.81
CA VAL A 38 4.23 -0.26 7.19
C VAL A 38 4.02 -0.19 8.70
N GLY A 39 2.87 0.32 9.13
CA GLY A 39 2.44 0.36 10.52
C GLY A 39 1.58 -0.85 10.91
N THR A 40 1.01 -0.81 12.11
CA THR A 40 0.14 -1.88 12.62
C THR A 40 -1.23 -1.91 11.94
N SER A 41 -1.79 -0.74 11.60
CA SER A 41 -3.11 -0.58 10.97
C SER A 41 -3.11 0.36 9.77
N ILE A 42 -1.96 0.95 9.43
CA ILE A 42 -1.82 1.90 8.32
C ILE A 42 -0.58 1.58 7.51
N VAL A 43 -0.59 1.96 6.23
CA VAL A 43 0.59 2.02 5.37
C VAL A 43 0.80 3.44 4.88
N THR A 44 2.05 3.89 4.87
CA THR A 44 2.45 5.12 4.20
C THR A 44 2.95 4.77 2.81
N PHE A 45 2.38 5.41 1.81
CA PHE A 45 2.60 5.12 0.40
C PHE A 45 3.09 6.37 -0.32
N SER A 46 4.21 6.25 -1.03
CA SER A 46 4.76 7.32 -1.87
C SER A 46 4.29 7.11 -3.29
N THR A 47 3.44 8.01 -3.79
CA THR A 47 2.89 7.92 -5.14
C THR A 47 3.93 8.30 -6.18
N LEU A 48 3.79 7.77 -7.40
CA LEU A 48 4.69 8.11 -8.51
C LEU A 48 4.66 9.62 -8.87
N VAL A 49 3.60 10.33 -8.51
CA VAL A 49 3.47 11.78 -8.71
C VAL A 49 4.15 12.61 -7.61
N GLY A 50 4.81 11.97 -6.65
CA GLY A 50 5.61 12.63 -5.60
C GLY A 50 4.84 13.00 -4.34
N SER A 51 3.59 12.56 -4.20
CA SER A 51 2.79 12.78 -2.99
C SER A 51 2.92 11.60 -2.02
N THR A 52 2.72 11.85 -0.73
CA THR A 52 2.61 10.79 0.28
C THR A 52 1.15 10.61 0.69
N MET A 53 0.72 9.36 0.83
CA MET A 53 -0.63 8.98 1.27
C MET A 53 -0.54 8.04 2.47
N THR A 54 -1.46 8.21 3.42
CA THR A 54 -1.67 7.25 4.51
C THR A 54 -2.95 6.47 4.22
N ILE A 55 -2.83 5.15 4.13
CA ILE A 55 -3.94 4.26 3.78
C ILE A 55 -4.18 3.31 4.95
N PRO A 56 -5.37 3.33 5.58
CA PRO A 56 -5.74 2.32 6.57
C PRO A 56 -5.80 0.93 5.90
N LEU A 57 -5.23 -0.08 6.55
CA LEU A 57 -5.13 -1.43 5.97
C LEU A 57 -6.52 -2.03 5.72
N GLU A 58 -7.54 -1.70 6.50
CA GLU A 58 -8.92 -2.13 6.25
C GLU A 58 -9.56 -1.53 4.99
N LYS A 59 -8.95 -0.50 4.39
CA LYS A 59 -9.47 0.14 3.17
C LYS A 59 -8.84 -0.42 1.90
N ILE A 60 -7.77 -1.21 2.02
CA ILE A 60 -7.11 -1.83 0.87
C ILE A 60 -7.98 -2.99 0.39
N THR A 61 -8.39 -2.92 -0.87
CA THR A 61 -9.23 -3.94 -1.50
C THR A 61 -8.44 -4.84 -2.45
N ASN A 62 -7.35 -4.34 -3.02
CA ASN A 62 -6.46 -5.09 -3.90
C ASN A 62 -5.06 -4.43 -3.96
N ILE A 63 -4.04 -5.22 -4.29
CA ILE A 63 -2.67 -4.75 -4.54
C ILE A 63 -2.13 -5.48 -5.78
N GLU A 64 -1.62 -4.73 -6.74
CA GLU A 64 -1.04 -5.27 -7.98
C GLU A 64 0.40 -4.79 -8.16
N THR A 65 1.28 -5.65 -8.69
CA THR A 65 2.64 -5.26 -9.09
C THR A 65 2.63 -4.66 -10.49
N VAL A 66 3.40 -3.59 -10.71
CA VAL A 66 3.59 -2.97 -12.03
C VAL A 66 4.71 -3.66 -12.80
#